data_AF-A0A443RT31-F1
#
_entry.id   AF-A0A443RT31-F1
#
_cell.length_a   1.000
_cell.length_b   1.000
_cell.length_c   1.000
_cell.angle_alpha   90.00
_cell.angle_beta   90.00
_cell.angle_gamma   90.00
#
_symmetry.space_group_name_H-M   'P 1'
#
loop_
_entity.id
_entity.type
_entity.pdbx_description
1 polymer ?
#
loop_
_entity_poly.entity_id
_entity_poly.type
_entity_poly.pdbx_seq_one_letter_code
_entity_poly.pdbx_strand_id
1 'polypeptide(L)' 'MKYKEEASGFPVGYDTEEQKQQFIADYEQNCGVKLDYDSMKHNAGMRTISKLLLNTLWG' A
#
# COMPACT_ATOMS: atom_id res chain seq x y z
N MET A 1 0.88 -0.13 -8.24
CA MET A 1 0.18 -0.70 -7.08
C MET A 1 0.74 -0.16 -5.76
N LYS A 2 2.07 -0.26 -5.54
CA LYS A 2 2.80 0.22 -4.34
C LYS A 2 2.22 1.49 -3.70
N TYR A 3 2.27 2.61 -4.41
CA TYR A 3 1.82 3.91 -3.92
C TYR A 3 0.34 3.96 -3.49
N LYS A 4 -0.54 3.17 -4.11
CA LYS A 4 -1.95 3.14 -3.72
C LYS A 4 -2.13 2.43 -2.37
N GLU A 5 -1.30 1.41 -2.12
CA GLU A 5 -1.38 0.61 -0.90
C GLU A 5 -0.72 1.36 0.25
N GLU A 6 0.44 1.98 0.00
CA GLU A 6 1.09 2.90 0.94
C GLU A 6 0.16 4.05 1.32
N ALA A 7 -0.52 4.65 0.34
CA ALA A 7 -1.52 5.69 0.57
C ALA A 7 -2.83 5.15 1.20
N SER A 8 -3.06 3.83 1.22
CA SER A 8 -4.18 3.25 1.98
C SER A 8 -3.85 3.15 3.47
N GLY A 9 -2.56 3.02 3.81
CA GLY A 9 -2.08 2.82 5.18
C GLY A 9 -2.37 1.42 5.69
N PHE A 10 -2.03 1.18 6.97
CA PHE A 10 -2.33 -0.09 7.62
C PHE A 10 -3.82 -0.21 7.96
N PRO A 11 -4.42 -1.41 7.83
CA PRO A 11 -5.79 -1.66 8.24
C PRO A 11 -5.97 -1.48 9.75
N VAL A 12 -7.17 -1.05 10.16
CA VAL A 12 -7.56 -0.90 11.58
C VAL A 12 -7.47 -2.27 12.26
N GLY A 13 -6.64 -2.37 13.28
CA GLY A 13 -6.34 -3.61 14.00
C GLY A 13 -4.88 -4.08 13.91
N TYR A 14 -4.08 -3.46 13.02
CA TYR A 14 -2.64 -3.72 12.90
C TYR A 14 -1.84 -2.69 13.72
N ASP A 15 -1.82 -2.86 15.05
CA ASP A 15 -1.07 -1.98 15.95
C ASP A 15 0.37 -2.44 16.18
N THR A 16 0.61 -3.75 16.12
CA THR A 16 1.93 -4.36 16.38
C THR A 16 2.84 -4.30 15.14
N GLU A 17 4.13 -4.02 15.34
CA GLU A 17 5.13 -3.99 14.27
C GLU A 17 5.24 -5.33 13.53
N GLU A 18 5.07 -6.45 14.24
CA GLU A 18 5.10 -7.81 13.70
C GLU A 18 4.02 -8.02 12.65
N GLN A 19 2.78 -7.60 12.94
CA GLN A 19 1.65 -7.75 12.02
C GLN A 19 1.84 -6.91 10.76
N LYS A 20 2.40 -5.70 10.93
CA LYS A 20 2.70 -4.79 9.83
C LYS A 20 3.83 -5.33 8.94
N GLN A 21 4.88 -5.91 9.54
CA GLN A 21 5.94 -6.59 8.79
C GLN A 21 5.41 -7.83 8.04
N GLN A 22 4.56 -8.62 8.69
CA GLN A 22 3.94 -9.78 8.06
C GLN A 22 3.04 -9.39 6.89
N PHE A 23 2.30 -8.28 7.00
CA PHE A 23 1.52 -7.72 5.91
C PHE A 23 2.40 -7.30 4.71
N ILE A 24 3.54 -6.63 4.97
CA ILE A 24 4.47 -6.23 3.91
C ILE A 24 5.07 -7.45 3.22
N ALA A 25 5.48 -8.46 3.98
CA ALA A 25 6.05 -9.70 3.45
C ALA A 25 5.03 -10.48 2.61
N ASP A 26 3.79 -10.62 3.08
CA ASP A 26 2.72 -11.28 2.34
C ASP A 26 2.40 -10.54 1.04
N TYR A 27 2.37 -9.21 1.08
CA TYR A 27 2.14 -8.38 -0.10
C TYR A 27 3.29 -8.45 -1.10
N GLU A 28 4.54 -8.49 -0.64
CA GLU A 28 5.71 -8.70 -1.50
C GLU A 28 5.67 -10.07 -2.16
N GLN A 29 5.26 -11.12 -1.43
CA GLN A 29 5.16 -12.48 -1.97
C GLN A 29 4.01 -12.61 -2.98
N ASN A 30 2.83 -12.06 -2.69
CA ASN A 30 1.64 -12.19 -3.53
C ASN A 30 1.64 -11.24 -4.74
N CYS A 31 2.09 -10.00 -4.54
CA CYS A 31 2.03 -8.95 -5.55
C CYS A 31 3.39 -8.68 -6.23
N GLY A 32 4.50 -9.20 -5.67
CA GLY A 32 5.86 -8.92 -6.15
C GLY A 32 6.31 -7.48 -5.87
N VAL A 33 5.61 -6.76 -4.98
CA VAL A 33 5.81 -5.33 -4.74
C VAL A 33 6.19 -5.10 -3.28
N LYS A 34 7.36 -4.51 -3.08
CA LYS A 34 7.86 -4.18 -1.74
C LYS A 34 7.27 -2.85 -1.24
N LEU A 35 6.51 -2.91 -0.15
CA LEU A 35 5.91 -1.75 0.53
C LEU A 35 6.88 -1.19 1.57
N ASP A 36 6.98 0.13 1.68
CA ASP A 36 7.79 0.78 2.71
C ASP A 36 6.95 1.06 3.96
N TYR A 37 7.39 0.52 5.11
CA TYR A 37 6.72 0.69 6.40
C TYR A 37 6.54 2.17 6.78
N ASP A 38 7.56 3.00 6.58
CA ASP A 38 7.51 4.44 6.90
C ASP A 38 6.59 5.23 5.95
N SER A 39 6.42 4.71 4.73
CA SER A 39 5.58 5.31 3.68
C SER A 39 4.11 4.90 3.77
N MET A 40 3.76 3.91 4.61
CA MET A 40 2.39 3.48 4.89
C MET A 40 1.64 4.53 5.73
N LYS A 41 1.25 5.62 5.08
CA LYS A 41 0.44 6.69 5.66
C LYS A 41 -0.84 6.85 4.86
N HIS A 42 -1.96 6.83 5.58
CA HIS A 42 -3.26 7.03 4.98
C HIS A 42 -3.33 8.40 4.28
N ASN A 43 -3.44 8.39 2.95
CA ASN A 43 -3.54 9.57 2.10
C ASN A 43 -4.54 9.32 0.98
N ALA A 44 -5.80 9.70 1.23
CA ALA A 44 -6.89 9.53 0.27
C ALA A 44 -6.63 10.21 -1.08
N GLY A 45 -5.96 11.37 -1.09
CA GLY A 45 -5.61 12.10 -2.31
C GLY A 45 -4.61 11.32 -3.17
N MET A 46 -3.50 10.87 -2.57
CA MET A 46 -2.49 10.10 -3.29
C MET A 46 -3.01 8.75 -3.77
N ARG A 47 -3.89 8.10 -3.00
CA ARG A 47 -4.56 6.88 -3.43
C ARG A 47 -5.42 7.12 -4.68
N THR A 48 -6.14 8.23 -4.71
CA THR A 48 -7.03 8.58 -5.84
C THR A 48 -6.21 8.87 -7.10
N ILE A 49 -5.14 9.67 -6.98
CA ILE A 49 -4.22 9.96 -8.08
C ILE A 49 -3.56 8.67 -8.58
N SER A 50 -3.10 7.80 -7.68
CA SER A 50 -2.48 6.52 -8.04
C SER A 50 -3.47 5.58 -8.76
N LYS A 51 -4.74 5.54 -8.35
CA LYS A 51 -5.80 4.80 -9.05
C LYS A 51 -6.10 5.39 -10.42
N LEU A 52 -6.19 6.71 -10.53
CA LEU A 52 -6.45 7.40 -11.78
C LEU A 52 -5.34 7.13 -12.80
N LEU A 53 -4.08 7.29 -12.40
CA LEU A 53 -2.92 7.00 -13.24
C LEU A 53 -2.94 5.55 -13.74
N LEU A 54 -3.30 4.60 -12.88
CA LEU A 54 -3.41 3.19 -13.25
C LEU A 54 -4.44 2.97 -14.36
N ASN A 55 -5.63 3.58 -14.22
CA ASN A 55 -6.67 3.48 -15.23
C ASN A 55 -6.28 4.16 -16.55
N THR A 56 -5.56 5.29 -16.49
CA THR A 56 -5.07 6.00 -17.68
C THR A 56 -3.94 5.25 -18.39
N LEU A 57 -3.07 4.54 -17.65
CA LEU A 57 -1.94 3.79 -18.20
C LEU A 57 -2.33 2.50 -18.93
N TRP A 58 -3.54 1.99 -18.71
CA TRP A 58 -4.09 0.80 -19.37
C TRP A 58 -5.20 1.13 -20.37
N GLY A 59 -5.38 2.41 -20.71
CA GLY A 59 -6.31 2.88 -21.73
C GLY A 59 -5.83 2.62 -23.16
#